data_AF-A0A142YK04-F1
#
_entry.id   AF-A0A142YK04-F1
#
_cell.length_a   1.000
_cell.length_b   1.000
_cell.length_c   1.000
_cell.angle_alpha   90.00
_cell.angle_beta   90.00
_cell.angle_gamma   90.00
#
_symmetry.space_group_name_H-M   'P 1'
#
loop_
_entity.id
_entity.type
_entity.pdbx_description
1 polymer ?
#
loop_
_entity_poly.entity_id
_entity_poly.type
_entity_poly.pdbx_seq_one_letter_code
_entity_poly.pdbx_strand_id
1 'polypeptide(L)' 'MLAVKGNQPTLHAGIVEFFLVHMDDDFARVKVSPHETVEKGHGRSEQRKYHVRAVPENLPDRTWS' A
#
# COMPACT_ATOMS: atom_id res chain seq x y z
N MET A 1 -9.91 -4.25 1.47
CA MET A 1 -9.33 -2.90 1.29
C MET A 1 -9.39 -2.21 2.65
N LEU A 2 -8.25 -1.86 3.25
CA LEU A 2 -8.20 -1.31 4.61
C LEU A 2 -8.50 0.20 4.54
N ALA A 3 -9.64 0.63 5.08
CA ALA A 3 -10.04 2.04 5.10
C ALA A 3 -9.46 2.72 6.35
N VAL A 4 -8.30 3.36 6.22
CA VAL A 4 -7.70 4.18 7.29
C VAL A 4 -8.41 5.55 7.30
N LYS A 5 -9.65 5.60 7.78
CA LYS A 5 -10.37 6.86 7.96
C LYS A 5 -10.06 7.44 9.34
N GLY A 6 -9.15 8.40 9.40
CA GLY A 6 -9.07 9.47 10.41
C GLY A 6 -8.82 9.11 11.89
N ASN A 7 -8.95 7.85 12.32
CA ASN A 7 -8.89 7.49 13.74
C ASN A 7 -7.48 7.11 14.25
N GLN A 8 -6.49 7.02 13.35
CA GLN A 8 -5.11 6.62 13.69
C GLN A 8 -4.10 7.43 12.85
N PRO A 9 -3.81 8.69 13.23
CA PRO A 9 -2.93 9.57 12.47
C PRO A 9 -1.48 9.06 12.38
N THR A 10 -1.00 8.37 13.42
CA THR A 10 0.30 7.68 13.49
C THR A 10 0.40 6.55 12.47
N LEU A 11 -0.67 5.76 12.32
CA LEU A 11 -0.75 4.69 11.34
C LEU A 11 -0.75 5.22 9.91
N HIS A 12 -1.56 6.25 9.63
CA HIS A 12 -1.60 6.85 8.30
C HIS A 12 -0.23 7.41 7.90
N ALA A 13 0.43 8.15 8.81
CA ALA A 13 1.78 8.66 8.58
C ALA A 13 2.80 7.55 8.32
N GLY A 14 2.78 6.48 9.14
CA GLY A 14 3.70 5.34 8.98
C GLY A 14 3.48 4.57 7.67
N ILE A 15 2.23 4.43 7.22
CA ILE A 15 1.92 3.83 5.91
C ILE A 15 2.48 4.69 4.78
N VAL A 16 2.23 6.01 4.81
CA VAL A 16 2.72 6.95 3.79
C VAL A 16 4.25 6.94 3.73
N GLU A 17 4.92 7.08 4.88
CA GLU A 17 6.38 7.07 4.98
C GLU A 17 6.97 5.76 4.46
N PHE A 18 6.39 4.61 4.84
CA PHE A 18 6.83 3.30 4.35
C PHE A 18 6.80 3.23 2.82
N PHE A 19 5.69 3.62 2.19
CA PHE A 19 5.61 3.57 0.74
C PHE A 19 6.56 4.57 0.07
N LEU A 20 6.69 5.79 0.59
CA LEU A 20 7.60 6.80 0.02
C LEU A 20 9.07 6.37 0.05
N VAL A 21 9.55 5.83 1.19
CA VAL A 21 10.94 5.38 1.35
C VAL A 21 11.29 4.23 0.41
N HIS A 22 10.34 3.32 0.18
CA HIS A 22 10.59 2.12 -0.62
C HIS A 22 10.25 2.31 -2.11
N MET A 23 9.54 3.37 -2.49
CA MET A 23 9.33 3.69 -3.91
C MET A 23 10.61 4.17 -4.60
N ASP A 24 11.53 4.80 -3.87
CA ASP A 24 12.78 5.34 -4.44
C ASP A 24 13.70 4.23 -5.00
N ASP A 25 13.62 3.02 -4.44
CA ASP A 25 14.38 1.85 -4.89
C ASP A 25 13.50 0.75 -5.51
N ASP A 26 12.30 1.10 -6.02
CA ASP A 26 11.33 0.15 -6.58
C ASP A 26 11.06 -1.07 -5.66
N PHE A 27 10.93 -0.79 -4.37
CA PHE A 27 10.71 -1.75 -3.29
C PHE A 27 11.80 -2.83 -3.18
N ALA A 28 13.00 -2.63 -3.73
CA ALA A 28 14.08 -3.62 -3.73
C ALA A 28 14.47 -4.12 -2.34
N ARG A 29 14.32 -3.27 -1.30
CA ARG A 29 14.63 -3.60 0.10
C ARG A 29 13.50 -4.28 0.87
N VAL A 30 12.30 -4.42 0.30
CA VAL A 30 11.14 -4.99 1.00
C VAL A 30 10.35 -5.98 0.17
N LYS A 31 9.91 -7.05 0.83
CA LYS A 31 9.01 -8.02 0.21
C LYS A 31 7.60 -7.42 0.10
N VAL A 32 7.27 -6.96 -1.11
CA VAL A 32 5.91 -6.58 -1.54
C VAL A 32 5.41 -7.54 -2.60
N SER A 33 4.10 -7.78 -2.64
CA SER A 33 3.45 -8.49 -3.73
C SER A 33 2.91 -7.45 -4.73
N PRO A 34 3.55 -7.26 -5.89
CA PRO A 34 3.03 -6.39 -6.93
C PRO A 34 1.82 -7.03 -7.60
N HIS A 35 0.77 -6.24 -7.80
CA HIS A 35 -0.39 -6.60 -8.58
C HIS A 35 -0.61 -5.55 -9.66
N GLU A 36 -0.62 -6.01 -10.91
CA GLU A 36 -0.89 -5.18 -12.08
C GLU A 36 -2.16 -5.67 -12.76
N THR A 37 -3.10 -4.76 -12.99
CA THR A 37 -4.27 -5.02 -13.83
C THR A 37 -4.24 -4.08 -15.03
N VAL A 38 -4.43 -4.67 -16.21
CA VAL A 38 -4.51 -3.95 -17.48
C VAL A 38 -5.91 -4.21 -18.04
N GLU A 39 -6.76 -3.19 -17.98
CA GLU A 39 -8.10 -3.23 -18.57
C GLU A 39 -8.07 -2.55 -19.94
N LYS A 40 -8.44 -3.29 -20.98
CA LYS A 40 -8.61 -2.76 -22.33
C LYS A 40 -10.11 -2.64 -22.63
N GLY A 41 -10.62 -1.41 -22.62
CA GLY A 41 -11.98 -1.07 -23.03
C GLY A 41 -11.98 -0.35 -24.38
N HIS A 42 -13.18 -0.11 -24.94
CA HIS A 42 -13.44 0.58 -26.22
C HIS A 42 -12.52 1.82 -26.44
N GLY A 43 -11.35 1.61 -27.05
CA GLY A 43 -10.36 2.65 -27.33
C GLY A 43 -9.53 3.17 -26.14
N ARG A 44 -9.73 2.69 -24.90
CA ARG A 44 -8.93 3.10 -23.72
C ARG A 44 -8.23 1.92 -23.08
N SER A 45 -6.95 2.10 -22.76
CA SER A 45 -6.20 1.22 -21.87
C SER A 45 -6.10 1.88 -20.49
N GLU A 46 -6.55 1.21 -19.45
CA GLU A 46 -6.33 1.61 -18.06
C GLU A 46 -5.36 0.64 -17.41
N GLN A 47 -4.29 1.17 -16.82
CA GLN A 47 -3.29 0.41 -16.08
C GLN A 47 -3.40 0.79 -14.60
N ARG A 48 -3.60 -0.21 -13.73
CA ARG A 48 -3.59 -0.04 -12.28
C ARG A 48 -2.49 -0.90 -11.69
N LYS A 49 -1.61 -0.28 -10.89
CA LYS A 49 -0.52 -0.96 -10.17
C LYS A 49 -0.74 -0.79 -8.67
N TYR A 50 -0.77 -1.90 -7.94
CA TYR A 50 -0.91 -1.91 -6.48
C TYR A 50 0.20 -2.76 -5.86
N HIS A 51 0.75 -2.31 -4.73
CA HIS A 51 1.71 -3.06 -3.93
C HIS A 51 1.04 -3.51 -2.63
N VAL A 52 0.99 -4.82 -2.39
CA VAL A 52 0.36 -5.41 -1.20
C VAL A 52 1.43 -5.98 -0.27
N ARG A 53 1.29 -5.71 1.03
CA ARG A 53 2.13 -6.31 2.08
C ARG A 53 1.26 -6.77 3.25
N ALA A 54 1.68 -7.83 3.93
CA ALA A 54 1.14 -8.18 5.24
C ALA A 54 1.39 -7.05 6.24
N VAL A 55 0.43 -6.80 7.13
CA VAL A 55 0.56 -5.80 8.19
C VAL A 55 1.73 -6.19 9.10
N PRO A 56 2.75 -5.33 9.31
CA PRO A 56 3.85 -5.61 10.22
C PRO A 56 3.35 -5.88 11.64
N GLU A 57 3.95 -6.84 12.34
CA GLU A 57 3.52 -7.21 13.70
C GLU A 57 3.72 -6.09 14.72
N ASN A 58 4.70 -5.21 14.46
CA ASN A 58 5.08 -4.06 15.27
C ASN A 58 4.33 -2.77 14.90
N LEU A 59 3.22 -2.88 14.16
CA LEU A 59 2.40 -1.73 13.83
C LEU A 59 1.74 -1.17 15.10
N PRO A 60 1.96 0.11 15.45
CA PRO A 60 1.24 0.73 16.56
C PRO A 60 -0.26 0.72 16.27
N ASP A 61 -1.07 0.55 17.32
CA ASP A 61 -2.55 0.52 17.27
C ASP A 61 -3.20 -0.72 16.61
N ARG A 62 -2.65 -1.90 16.88
CA ARG A 62 -3.19 -3.22 16.44
C ARG A 62 -4.53 -3.63 17.11
N THR A 63 -5.04 -2.87 18.07
CA THR A 63 -6.32 -3.16 18.73
C THR A 63 -7.50 -2.62 17.92
N TRP A 64 -8.08 -3.48 17.10
CA TRP A 64 -9.48 -3.40 16.70
C TRP A 64 -10.26 -4.42 17.56
N SER A 65 -11.29 -3.96 18.27
CA SER A 65 -12.28 -4.83 18.97
C SER A 65 -13.40 -5.24 18.03
#